data_AF-A0A9J6GZC9-F1
#
_entry.id   AF-A0A9J6GZC9-F1
#
_cell.length_a   1.000
_cell.length_b   1.000
_cell.length_c   1.000
_cell.angle_alpha   90.00
_cell.angle_beta   90.00
_cell.angle_gamma   90.00
#
_symmetry.space_group_name_H-M   'P 1'
#
loop_
_entity.id
_entity.type
_entity.pdbx_description
1 polymer ?
#
loop_
_entity_poly.entity_id
_entity_poly.type
_entity_poly.pdbx_seq_one_letter_code
_entity_poly.pdbx_strand_id
1 'polypeptide(L)'
;MEQLIGLERIFADAAEGRYFAADDLNDLLGVHAADFDISRLSAQLVLLPTLLRDEGPAASERILQILQGKSADLREMMDQVVRYLQLVFSVPASAASGERSFSALRRVKTFLRNRMTQRRLTHLLLLHVHKKRAAELQLDAVMREFVCRTAERTSTFGRL
;
A
#
# COMPACT_ATOMS: atom_id res chain seq x y z
N MET A 1 7.41 5.54 -12.49
CA MET A 1 8.44 4.48 -12.35
C MET A 1 9.81 5.11 -12.20
N GLU A 2 10.18 6.09 -13.03
CA GLU A 2 11.45 6.83 -12.92
C GLU A 2 11.66 7.50 -11.54
N GLN A 3 10.64 8.14 -10.96
CA GLN A 3 10.72 8.72 -9.61
C GLN A 3 10.99 7.67 -8.52
N LEU A 4 10.37 6.49 -8.60
CA LEU A 4 10.58 5.41 -7.61
C LEU A 4 11.99 4.85 -7.69
N ILE A 5 12.51 4.64 -8.90
CA ILE A 5 13.89 4.18 -9.12
C ILE A 5 14.87 5.23 -8.59
N GLY A 6 14.57 6.52 -8.76
CA GLY A 6 15.34 7.62 -8.17
C GLY A 6 15.36 7.57 -6.64
N LEU A 7 14.21 7.35 -6.01
CA LEU A 7 14.10 7.18 -4.56
C LEU A 7 14.89 5.95 -4.07
N GLU A 8 14.71 4.79 -4.69
CA GLU A 8 15.47 3.59 -4.33
C GLU A 8 16.98 3.81 -4.48
N ARG A 9 17.41 4.54 -5.52
CA ARG A 9 18.82 4.87 -5.71
C ARG A 9 19.35 5.78 -4.59
N ILE A 10 18.62 6.84 -4.24
CA ILE A 10 19.00 7.71 -3.12
C ILE A 10 19.10 6.92 -1.82
N PHE A 11 18.16 6.02 -1.58
CA PHE A 11 18.19 5.19 -0.38
C PHE A 11 19.39 4.23 -0.38
N ALA A 12 19.71 3.61 -1.51
CA ALA A 12 20.88 2.76 -1.65
C ALA A 12 22.19 3.55 -1.44
N ASP A 13 22.30 4.73 -2.06
CA ASP A 13 23.43 5.64 -1.90
C ASP A 13 23.57 6.08 -0.43
N ALA A 14 22.47 6.44 0.22
CA ALA A 14 22.44 6.81 1.63
C ALA A 14 22.84 5.64 2.54
N ALA A 15 22.39 4.41 2.27
CA ALA A 15 22.74 3.22 3.05
C ALA A 15 24.24 2.87 2.95
N GLU A 16 24.86 3.17 1.82
CA GLU A 16 26.30 3.04 1.61
C GLU A 16 27.11 4.24 2.14
N GLY A 17 26.45 5.29 2.62
CA GLY A 17 27.09 6.52 3.12
C GLY A 17 27.61 7.44 2.01
N ARG A 18 27.10 7.29 0.79
CA ARG A 18 27.37 8.21 -0.32
C ARG A 18 26.52 9.47 -0.17
N TYR A 19 26.99 10.56 -0.78
CA TYR A 19 26.29 11.84 -0.75
C TYR A 19 25.02 11.82 -1.61
N PHE A 20 23.96 12.44 -1.11
CA PHE A 20 22.73 12.74 -1.86
C PHE A 20 22.31 14.19 -1.57
N ALA A 21 21.74 14.89 -2.55
CA ALA A 21 21.24 16.25 -2.34
C ALA A 21 19.81 16.22 -1.76
N ALA A 22 19.53 17.11 -0.80
CA ALA A 22 18.19 17.23 -0.20
C ALA A 22 17.15 17.78 -1.20
N ASP A 23 17.58 18.61 -2.15
CA ASP A 23 16.73 19.15 -3.21
C ASP A 23 16.26 18.03 -4.16
N ASP A 24 17.15 17.09 -4.51
CA ASP A 24 16.81 15.91 -5.31
C ASP A 24 15.77 15.03 -4.61
N LEU A 25 15.87 14.89 -3.28
CA LEU A 25 14.92 14.13 -2.47
C LEU A 25 13.52 14.75 -2.52
N ASN A 26 13.43 16.08 -2.41
CA ASN A 26 12.17 16.80 -2.47
C ASN A 26 11.49 16.65 -3.85
N ASP A 27 12.26 16.83 -4.92
CA ASP A 27 11.78 16.70 -6.29
C ASP A 27 11.31 15.27 -6.61
N LEU A 28 12.01 14.25 -6.10
CA LEU A 28 11.65 12.85 -6.30
C LEU A 28 10.44 12.41 -5.47
N LEU A 29 10.24 12.98 -4.27
CA LEU A 29 9.04 12.73 -3.46
C LEU A 29 7.79 13.35 -4.09
N GLY A 30 7.93 14.49 -4.77
CA GLY A 30 6.86 15.13 -5.54
C GLY A 30 5.58 15.32 -4.74
N VAL A 31 4.51 14.64 -5.12
CA VAL A 31 3.19 14.72 -4.44
C VAL A 31 3.26 14.25 -2.98
N HIS A 32 4.19 13.36 -2.66
CA HIS A 32 4.38 12.82 -1.32
C HIS A 32 5.27 13.70 -0.44
N ALA A 33 5.90 14.75 -0.95
CA ALA A 33 6.82 15.60 -0.18
C ALA A 33 6.15 16.20 1.07
N ALA A 34 4.85 16.52 1.00
CA ALA A 34 4.08 17.04 2.12
C ALA A 34 3.92 16.05 3.29
N ASP A 35 4.12 14.75 3.04
CA ASP A 35 4.00 13.70 4.05
C ASP A 35 5.30 13.49 4.86
N PHE A 36 6.38 14.20 4.50
CA PHE A 36 7.70 14.05 5.10
C PHE A 36 8.27 15.37 5.62
N ASP A 37 9.00 15.28 6.74
CA ASP A 37 9.94 16.32 7.14
C ASP A 37 11.28 16.07 6.44
N ILE A 38 11.57 16.83 5.38
CA ILE A 38 12.75 16.65 4.52
C ILE A 38 14.06 16.88 5.29
N SER A 39 14.08 17.85 6.21
CA SER A 39 15.24 18.14 7.03
C SER A 39 15.52 16.98 7.99
N ARG A 40 14.48 16.44 8.62
CA ARG A 40 14.60 15.28 9.49
C ARG A 40 14.97 14.03 8.69
N LEU A 41 14.32 13.78 7.55
CA LEU A 41 14.57 12.63 6.70
C LEU A 41 16.01 12.62 6.17
N SER A 42 16.54 13.76 5.72
CA SER A 42 17.93 13.85 5.27
C SER A 42 18.92 13.54 6.40
N ALA A 43 18.70 14.07 7.60
CA ALA A 43 19.52 13.76 8.77
C ALA A 43 19.47 12.26 9.14
N GLN A 44 18.29 11.64 9.09
CA GLN A 44 18.12 10.22 9.39
C GLN A 44 18.80 9.33 8.33
N LEU A 45 18.71 9.69 7.05
CA LEU A 45 19.38 8.98 5.95
C LEU A 45 20.90 9.07 6.06
N VAL A 46 21.46 10.20 6.51
CA VAL A 46 22.89 10.34 6.79
C VAL A 46 23.33 9.48 7.98
N LEU A 47 22.46 9.29 8.99
CA LEU A 47 22.74 8.43 10.14
C LEU A 47 22.65 6.94 9.79
N LEU A 48 21.88 6.57 8.76
CA LEU A 48 21.55 5.20 8.41
C LEU A 48 22.76 4.25 8.30
N PRO A 49 23.88 4.60 7.63
CA PRO A 49 25.07 3.75 7.55
C PRO A 49 25.65 3.38 8.92
N THR A 50 25.58 4.28 9.89
CA THR A 50 26.12 4.03 11.24
C THR A 50 25.33 2.95 11.97
N LEU A 51 24.04 2.83 11.68
CA LEU A 51 23.16 1.80 12.23
C LEU A 51 23.27 0.47 11.49
N LEU A 52 23.76 0.49 10.25
CA LEU A 52 23.92 -0.67 9.36
C LEU A 52 25.34 -1.24 9.33
N ARG A 53 26.31 -0.62 10.04
CA ARG A 53 27.74 -1.00 10.03
C ARG A 53 28.01 -2.49 10.27
N ASP A 54 27.19 -3.15 11.07
CA ASP A 54 27.39 -4.56 11.43
C ASP A 54 26.75 -5.56 10.45
N GLU A 55 25.88 -5.09 9.54
CA GLU A 55 25.01 -5.95 8.71
C GLU A 55 25.39 -5.96 7.21
N GLY A 56 26.33 -5.11 6.79
CA GLY A 56 26.79 -4.99 5.39
C GLY A 56 25.77 -4.33 4.44
N PRO A 57 26.07 -4.23 3.13
CA PRO A 57 25.13 -3.69 2.15
C PRO A 57 23.94 -4.63 2.02
N ALA A 58 22.84 -4.26 2.67
CA ALA A 58 21.60 -5.01 2.71
C ALA A 58 20.59 -4.40 1.73
N ALA A 59 19.83 -5.25 1.04
CA ALA A 59 18.68 -4.79 0.25
C ALA A 59 17.72 -3.99 1.14
N SER A 60 16.99 -3.04 0.56
CA SER A 60 16.02 -2.18 1.26
C SER A 60 15.03 -2.97 2.13
N GLU A 61 14.66 -4.18 1.71
CA GLU A 61 13.76 -5.06 2.44
C GLU A 61 14.37 -5.58 3.75
N ARG A 62 15.66 -5.93 3.69
CA ARG A 62 16.40 -6.40 4.86
C ARG A 62 16.68 -5.25 5.84
N ILE A 63 16.92 -4.03 5.34
CA ILE A 63 17.05 -2.83 6.18
C ILE A 63 15.74 -2.56 6.94
N LEU A 64 14.58 -2.70 6.28
CA LEU A 64 13.30 -2.61 6.97
C LEU A 64 13.14 -3.64 8.09
N GLN A 65 13.52 -4.90 7.84
CA GLN A 65 13.45 -5.95 8.86
C GLN A 65 14.39 -5.67 10.02
N ILE A 66 15.60 -5.16 9.76
CA ILE A 66 16.57 -4.76 10.80
C ILE A 66 16.01 -3.62 11.66
N LEU A 67 15.43 -2.58 11.04
CA LEU A 67 14.81 -1.47 11.77
C LEU A 67 13.58 -1.91 12.57
N GLN A 68 12.84 -2.91 12.08
CA GLN A 68 11.76 -3.54 12.82
C GLN A 68 12.23 -4.47 13.95
N GLY A 69 13.44 -5.03 13.85
CA GLY A 69 14.04 -5.87 14.90
C GLY A 69 14.71 -5.09 16.03
N LYS A 70 15.04 -3.81 15.83
CA LYS A 70 15.65 -2.93 16.84
C LYS A 70 14.61 -2.38 17.84
N SER A 71 15.11 -1.78 18.93
CA SER A 71 14.29 -1.24 20.02
C SER A 71 13.26 -0.20 19.53
N ALA A 72 12.15 -0.07 20.26
CA ALA A 72 11.09 0.89 19.95
C ALA A 72 11.61 2.33 19.82
N ASP A 73 12.54 2.73 20.71
CA ASP A 73 13.14 4.07 20.73
C ASP A 73 13.90 4.38 19.43
N LEU A 74 14.66 3.42 18.89
CA LEU A 74 15.37 3.61 17.63
C LEU A 74 14.42 3.72 16.44
N ARG A 75 13.27 3.03 16.49
CA ARG A 75 12.24 3.13 15.46
C ARG A 75 11.55 4.48 15.47
N GLU A 76 11.32 5.05 16.66
CA GLU A 76 10.76 6.39 16.81
C GLU A 76 11.76 7.48 16.38
N MET A 77 13.04 7.29 16.68
CA MET A 77 14.10 8.17 16.20
C MET A 77 14.23 8.16 14.66
N MET A 78 13.98 7.02 14.01
CA MET A 78 14.07 6.77 12.56
C MET A 78 12.70 6.73 11.84
N ASP A 79 11.70 7.42 12.39
CA ASP A 79 10.32 7.42 11.90
C ASP A 79 10.16 7.82 10.42
N GLN A 80 10.92 8.83 9.95
CA GLN A 80 10.83 9.31 8.57
C GLN A 80 11.42 8.28 7.60
N VAL A 81 12.53 7.63 7.95
CA VAL A 81 13.12 6.56 7.13
C VAL A 81 12.19 5.35 7.06
N VAL A 82 11.52 4.99 8.16
CA VAL A 82 10.52 3.91 8.16
C VAL A 82 9.35 4.25 7.23
N ARG A 83 8.82 5.47 7.32
CA ARG A 83 7.74 5.95 6.44
C ARG A 83 8.19 6.01 4.99
N TYR A 84 9.43 6.42 4.75
CA TYR A 84 10.02 6.51 3.42
C TYR A 84 10.10 5.13 2.77
N LEU A 85 10.60 4.14 3.52
CA LEU A 85 10.65 2.77 3.04
C LEU A 85 9.24 2.21 2.81
N GLN A 86 8.28 2.49 3.69
CA GLN A 86 6.88 2.10 3.47
C GLN A 86 6.32 2.68 2.17
N LEU A 87 6.63 3.93 1.84
CA LEU A 87 6.24 4.53 0.57
C LEU A 87 6.85 3.74 -0.59
N VAL A 88 8.17 3.53 -0.58
CA VAL A 88 8.90 2.80 -1.63
C VAL A 88 8.30 1.39 -1.85
N PHE A 89 8.02 0.65 -0.77
CA PHE A 89 7.43 -0.70 -0.86
C PHE A 89 5.93 -0.72 -1.19
N SER A 90 5.21 0.37 -0.94
CA SER A 90 3.78 0.45 -1.27
C SER A 90 3.54 0.61 -2.77
N VAL A 91 4.52 1.16 -3.50
CA VAL A 91 4.43 1.34 -4.94
C VAL A 91 4.66 -0.02 -5.62
N PRO A 92 3.71 -0.49 -6.44
CA PRO A 92 3.86 -1.78 -7.09
C PRO A 92 5.03 -1.75 -8.08
N ALA A 93 5.98 -2.67 -7.91
CA ALA A 93 7.14 -2.82 -8.81
C ALA A 93 6.76 -3.13 -10.27
N SER A 94 5.51 -3.54 -10.53
CA SER A 94 5.01 -3.80 -11.88
C SER A 94 3.53 -3.45 -12.04
N ALA A 95 3.11 -3.30 -13.29
CA ALA A 95 1.71 -3.12 -13.66
C ALA A 95 0.84 -4.37 -13.41
N ALA A 96 1.43 -5.50 -13.00
CA ALA A 96 0.74 -6.79 -12.87
C ALA A 96 -0.49 -6.74 -11.95
N SER A 97 -0.49 -5.91 -10.91
CA SER A 97 -1.67 -5.71 -10.04
C SER A 97 -2.82 -5.00 -10.76
N GLY A 98 -2.51 -4.02 -11.62
CA GLY A 98 -3.47 -3.37 -12.51
C GLY A 98 -4.00 -4.35 -13.55
N GLU A 99 -3.13 -5.10 -14.21
CA GLU A 99 -3.50 -6.12 -15.21
C GLU A 99 -4.40 -7.21 -14.62
N ARG A 100 -4.09 -7.70 -13.40
CA ARG A 100 -4.96 -8.64 -12.67
C ARG A 100 -6.35 -8.04 -12.42
N SER A 101 -6.42 -6.75 -12.09
CA SER A 101 -7.68 -6.03 -11.89
C SER A 101 -8.47 -5.88 -13.20
N PHE A 102 -7.81 -5.58 -14.32
CA PHE A 102 -8.45 -5.54 -15.64
C PHE A 102 -8.90 -6.92 -16.13
N SER A 103 -8.12 -7.96 -15.86
CA SER A 103 -8.51 -9.35 -16.11
C SER A 103 -9.75 -9.74 -15.30
N ALA A 104 -9.82 -9.35 -14.02
CA ALA A 104 -11.01 -9.52 -13.20
C ALA A 104 -12.20 -8.71 -13.74
N LEU A 105 -11.97 -7.46 -14.15
CA LEU A 105 -13.00 -6.61 -14.74
C LEU A 105 -13.60 -7.26 -15.99
N ARG A 106 -12.78 -7.85 -16.86
CA ARG A 106 -13.24 -8.55 -18.08
C ARG A 106 -14.08 -9.79 -17.78
N ARG A 107 -13.86 -10.45 -16.65
CA ARG A 107 -14.72 -11.56 -16.16
C ARG A 107 -16.04 -11.05 -15.57
N VAL A 108 -16.02 -9.94 -14.85
CA VAL A 108 -17.23 -9.40 -14.18
C VAL A 108 -18.12 -8.63 -15.16
N LYS A 109 -17.55 -7.83 -16.06
CA LYS A 109 -18.23 -7.03 -17.08
C LYS A 109 -18.12 -7.73 -18.44
N THR A 110 -19.09 -8.60 -18.70
CA THR A 110 -19.23 -9.30 -19.99
C THR A 110 -20.15 -8.53 -20.94
N PHE A 111 -20.16 -8.92 -22.21
CA PHE A 111 -21.05 -8.33 -23.23
C PHE A 111 -22.53 -8.38 -22.81
N LEU A 112 -22.99 -9.54 -22.32
CA LEU A 112 -24.36 -9.74 -21.85
C LEU A 112 -24.67 -8.96 -20.56
N ARG A 113 -23.64 -8.57 -19.79
CA ARG A 113 -23.77 -7.82 -18.53
C ARG A 113 -23.24 -6.39 -18.67
N ASN A 114 -23.46 -5.75 -19.81
CA ASN A 114 -22.94 -4.41 -20.07
C ASN A 114 -23.78 -3.28 -19.42
N ARG A 115 -25.08 -3.51 -19.17
CA ARG A 115 -26.01 -2.57 -18.50
C ARG A 115 -25.95 -2.70 -16.97
N MET A 116 -24.91 -2.15 -16.35
CA MET A 116 -24.85 -2.00 -14.89
C MET A 116 -24.29 -0.64 -14.51
N THR A 117 -24.71 -0.13 -13.36
CA THR A 117 -24.18 1.12 -12.80
C THR A 117 -22.73 0.94 -12.33
N GLN A 118 -21.96 2.03 -12.34
CA GLN A 118 -20.57 2.00 -11.88
C GLN A 118 -20.45 1.51 -10.44
N ARG A 119 -21.36 1.96 -9.55
CA ARG A 119 -21.41 1.51 -8.15
C ARG A 119 -21.57 -0.01 -8.04
N ARG A 120 -22.49 -0.61 -8.81
CA ARG A 120 -22.69 -2.06 -8.83
C ARG A 120 -21.46 -2.79 -9.34
N LEU A 121 -20.84 -2.30 -10.42
CA LEU A 121 -19.62 -2.86 -10.97
C LEU A 121 -18.47 -2.86 -9.96
N THR A 122 -18.21 -1.73 -9.32
CA THR A 122 -17.15 -1.59 -8.32
C THR A 122 -17.34 -2.56 -7.16
N HIS A 123 -18.56 -2.65 -6.59
CA HIS A 123 -18.81 -3.56 -5.47
C HIS A 123 -18.61 -5.04 -5.86
N LEU A 124 -19.05 -5.44 -7.06
CA LEU A 124 -18.85 -6.80 -7.54
C LEU A 124 -17.38 -7.10 -7.82
N LEU A 125 -16.64 -6.14 -8.36
CA LEU A 125 -15.22 -6.30 -8.61
C LEU A 125 -14.45 -6.47 -7.29
N LEU A 126 -14.80 -5.69 -6.26
CA LEU A 126 -14.22 -5.84 -4.91
C LEU A 126 -14.48 -7.24 -4.34
N LEU A 127 -15.71 -7.73 -4.41
CA LEU A 127 -16.04 -9.10 -3.96
C LEU A 127 -15.28 -10.16 -4.76
N HIS A 128 -15.13 -9.98 -6.07
CA HIS A 128 -14.42 -10.91 -6.95
C HIS A 128 -12.91 -10.96 -6.68
N VAL A 129 -12.28 -9.79 -6.52
CA VAL A 129 -10.84 -9.67 -6.24
C VAL A 129 -10.53 -10.19 -4.83
N HIS A 130 -11.37 -9.87 -3.84
CA HIS A 130 -11.20 -10.29 -2.45
C HIS A 130 -12.04 -11.51 -2.08
N LYS A 131 -12.21 -12.46 -3.02
CA LYS A 131 -13.08 -13.64 -2.87
C LYS A 131 -12.84 -14.47 -1.59
N LYS A 132 -11.60 -14.52 -1.09
CA LYS A 132 -11.25 -15.22 0.17
C LYS A 132 -11.92 -14.55 1.37
N ARG A 133 -11.75 -13.24 1.52
CA ARG A 133 -12.42 -12.44 2.56
C ARG A 133 -13.93 -12.42 2.37
N ALA A 134 -14.41 -12.41 1.12
CA ALA A 134 -15.84 -12.49 0.84
C ALA A 134 -16.44 -13.83 1.30
N ALA A 135 -15.68 -14.93 1.26
CA ALA A 135 -16.12 -16.24 1.76
C ALA A 135 -16.17 -16.31 3.30
N GLU A 136 -15.47 -15.41 3.99
CA GLU A 136 -15.51 -15.30 5.46
C GLU A 136 -16.72 -14.50 5.97
N LEU A 137 -17.50 -13.86 5.06
CA LEU A 137 -18.68 -13.10 5.44
C LEU A 137 -19.79 -14.02 5.96
N GLN A 138 -20.38 -13.66 7.10
CA GLN A 138 -21.56 -14.32 7.64
C GLN A 138 -22.80 -13.99 6.78
N LEU A 139 -23.09 -14.85 5.79
CA LEU A 139 -24.19 -14.64 4.85
C LEU A 139 -25.54 -14.47 5.56
N ASP A 140 -25.79 -15.19 6.66
CA ASP A 140 -27.03 -15.06 7.44
C ASP A 140 -27.20 -13.65 8.02
N ALA A 141 -26.13 -13.03 8.49
CA ALA A 141 -26.18 -11.66 9.01
C ALA A 141 -26.49 -10.66 7.88
N VAL A 142 -25.84 -10.82 6.72
CA VAL A 142 -26.08 -9.99 5.54
C VAL A 142 -27.51 -10.16 5.01
N MET A 143 -28.02 -11.40 5.00
CA MET A 143 -29.39 -11.70 4.61
C MET A 143 -30.40 -11.04 5.55
N ARG A 144 -30.21 -11.19 6.87
CA ARG A 144 -31.05 -10.51 7.87
C ARG A 144 -31.04 -9.01 7.69
N GLU A 145 -29.86 -8.40 7.53
CA GLU A 145 -29.74 -6.96 7.25
C GLU A 145 -30.52 -6.56 5.99
N PHE A 146 -30.35 -7.32 4.90
CA PHE A 146 -31.02 -7.05 3.63
C PHE A 146 -32.55 -7.11 3.74
N VAL A 147 -33.08 -8.11 4.46
CA VAL A 147 -34.51 -8.36 4.64
C VAL A 147 -35.15 -7.34 5.58
N CYS A 148 -34.48 -6.97 6.67
CA CYS A 148 -34.97 -5.98 7.63
C CYS A 148 -34.84 -4.53 7.12
N ARG A 149 -34.16 -4.29 6.00
CA ARG A 149 -33.90 -2.94 5.47
C ARG A 149 -35.15 -2.21 4.99
N THR A 150 -36.22 -2.92 4.64
CA THR A 150 -37.48 -2.31 4.18
C THR A 150 -38.66 -3.22 4.52
N ALA A 151 -39.80 -2.62 4.88
CA ALA A 151 -40.98 -3.37 5.33
C ALA A 151 -41.50 -4.35 4.27
N GLU A 152 -41.41 -3.99 2.98
CA GLU A 152 -41.82 -4.86 1.87
C GLU A 152 -40.94 -6.11 1.81
N ARG A 153 -39.64 -5.98 2.07
CA ARG A 153 -38.70 -7.11 2.08
C ARG A 153 -38.96 -8.03 3.26
N THR A 154 -39.22 -7.47 4.44
CA THR A 154 -39.59 -8.26 5.61
C THR A 154 -40.90 -9.00 5.38
N SER A 155 -41.88 -8.38 4.72
CA SER A 155 -43.14 -9.04 4.35
C SER A 155 -42.95 -10.14 3.30
N THR A 156 -42.03 -9.95 2.35
CA THR A 156 -41.81 -10.88 1.23
C THR A 156 -40.98 -12.10 1.64
N PHE A 157 -39.88 -11.86 2.36
CA PHE A 157 -38.91 -12.89 2.72
C PHE A 157 -39.16 -13.47 4.13
N GLY A 158 -40.09 -12.90 4.89
CA GLY A 158 -40.36 -13.29 6.28
C GLY A 158 -39.31 -12.73 7.26
N ARG A 159 -39.47 -13.04 8.55
CA ARG A 159 -38.43 -12.78 9.56
C ARG A 159 -37.45 -13.96 9.57
N LEU A 160 -36.20 -13.67 9.23
CA LEU A 160 -35.04 -14.57 9.30
C LEU A 160 -34.28 -14.41 10.63
#